data_AF-A0AAW1B131-F1
#
_entry.id   AF-A0AAW1B131-F1
#
_cell.length_a   1.000
_cell.length_b   1.000
_cell.length_c   1.000
_cell.angle_alpha   90.00
_cell.angle_beta   90.00
_cell.angle_gamma   90.00
#
_symmetry.space_group_name_H-M   'P 1'
#
loop_
_entity.id
_entity.type
_entity.pdbx_description
1 polymer ?
#
loop_
_entity_poly.entity_id
_entity_poly.type
_entity_poly.pdbx_seq_one_letter_code
_entity_poly.pdbx_strand_id
1 'polypeptide(L)'
;MLPATVFMPGQGAVEVQASVDSGATATFMDSDFVTQWSIPQQQLSPPVLVETIDGRPLRSSPMVAATRPLHMRIGPHIEEAMFYVATVSHFPVVLGLEWLRAHDPQIIWSSGAVQFPEVWIAYW
;
A
#
# COMPACT_ATOMS: atom_id res chain seq x y z
N MET A 1 12.66 -0.52 -2.68
CA MET A 1 11.38 -0.65 -3.42
C MET A 1 11.20 -2.10 -3.82
N LEU A 2 9.95 -2.52 -3.99
CA LEU A 2 9.58 -3.85 -4.45
C LEU A 2 8.69 -3.73 -5.70
N PRO A 3 8.95 -4.50 -6.76
CA PRO A 3 8.00 -4.63 -7.87
C PRO A 3 6.70 -5.26 -7.35
N ALA A 4 5.58 -4.68 -7.73
CA ALA A 4 4.26 -5.17 -7.38
C ALA A 4 3.32 -5.09 -8.59
N THR A 5 2.23 -5.86 -8.53
CA THR A 5 1.12 -5.76 -9.47
C THR A 5 -0.15 -5.48 -8.70
N VAL A 6 -0.87 -4.41 -9.05
CA VAL A 6 -2.20 -4.11 -8.51
C VAL A 6 -3.25 -4.49 -9.54
N PHE A 7 -4.24 -5.27 -9.13
CA PHE A 7 -5.33 -5.70 -10.02
C PHE A 7 -6.50 -4.71 -9.92
N MET A 8 -6.72 -3.98 -11.00
CA MET A 8 -7.74 -2.95 -11.11
C MET A 8 -9.11 -3.57 -11.42
N PRO A 9 -10.16 -3.27 -10.63
CA PRO A 9 -11.51 -3.78 -10.89
C PRO A 9 -11.98 -3.46 -12.31
N GLY A 10 -12.21 -4.49 -13.12
CA GLY A 10 -12.71 -4.34 -14.50
C GLY A 10 -11.71 -3.74 -15.51
N GLN A 11 -10.45 -3.49 -15.14
CA GLN A 11 -9.45 -2.85 -16.01
C GLN A 11 -8.16 -3.67 -16.19
N GLY A 12 -7.97 -4.77 -15.46
CA GLY A 12 -6.83 -5.66 -15.62
C GLY A 12 -5.78 -5.46 -14.52
N ALA A 13 -4.50 -5.58 -14.86
CA ALA A 13 -3.40 -5.54 -13.90
C ALA A 13 -2.38 -4.44 -14.26
N VAL A 14 -1.91 -3.72 -13.25
CA VAL A 14 -0.95 -2.61 -13.41
C VAL A 14 0.30 -2.92 -12.61
N GLU A 15 1.46 -2.93 -13.28
CA GLU A 15 2.74 -3.04 -12.60
C GLU A 15 3.15 -1.71 -11.97
N VAL A 16 3.60 -1.77 -10.72
CA VAL A 16 4.01 -0.61 -9.93
C VAL A 16 5.30 -0.89 -9.18
N GLN A 17 6.00 0.17 -8.77
CA GLN A 17 7.06 0.09 -7.78
C GLN A 17 6.49 0.50 -6.42
N ALA A 18 6.43 -0.44 -5.49
CA ALA A 18 6.03 -0.17 -4.12
C ALA A 18 7.25 0.29 -3.31
N SER A 19 7.14 1.44 -2.65
CA SER A 19 8.12 1.85 -1.65
C SER A 19 7.95 0.99 -0.38
N VAL A 20 9.06 0.69 0.29
CA VAL A 20 9.04 0.04 1.60
C VAL A 20 9.50 1.08 2.60
N ASP A 21 8.63 1.42 3.55
CA ASP A 21 8.89 2.49 4.51
C ASP A 21 8.49 2.04 5.92
N SER A 22 9.46 1.57 6.70
CA SER A 22 9.23 1.21 8.11
C SER A 22 8.95 2.43 9.00
N GLY A 23 9.16 3.65 8.52
CA GLY A 23 8.79 4.89 9.20
C GLY A 23 7.32 5.27 8.99
N ALA A 24 6.64 4.67 8.02
CA ALA A 24 5.22 4.81 7.80
C ALA A 24 4.46 3.77 8.64
N THR A 25 3.48 4.19 9.44
CA THR A 25 2.72 3.26 10.30
C THR A 25 1.89 2.27 9.49
N ALA A 26 1.17 2.76 8.48
CA ALA A 26 0.22 1.99 7.67
C ALA A 26 0.65 1.94 6.20
N THR A 27 -0.12 1.21 5.39
CA THR A 27 0.09 1.14 3.94
C THR A 27 -0.74 2.20 3.21
N PHE A 28 -0.11 2.89 2.26
CA PHE A 28 -0.71 4.01 1.53
C PHE A 28 -0.71 3.77 0.02
N MET A 29 -1.67 4.41 -0.65
CA MET A 29 -1.72 4.53 -2.10
C MET A 29 -1.84 6.00 -2.49
N ASP A 30 -1.13 6.38 -3.55
CA ASP A 30 -1.10 7.76 -4.02
C ASP A 30 -2.44 8.22 -4.60
N SER A 31 -2.82 9.46 -4.27
CA SER A 31 -4.09 10.05 -4.72
C SER A 31 -4.19 10.25 -6.22
N ASP A 32 -3.08 10.54 -6.91
CA ASP A 32 -3.08 10.72 -8.37
C ASP A 32 -3.19 9.35 -9.05
N PHE A 33 -2.53 8.33 -8.50
CA PHE A 33 -2.69 6.94 -8.98
C PHE A 33 -4.12 6.43 -8.81
N VAL A 34 -4.75 6.68 -7.66
CA VAL A 34 -6.16 6.35 -7.39
C VAL A 34 -7.08 7.03 -8.39
N THR A 35 -6.85 8.32 -8.66
CA THR A 35 -7.59 9.09 -9.65
C THR A 35 -7.41 8.53 -11.07
N GLN A 36 -6.16 8.30 -11.47
CA GLN A 36 -5.79 7.83 -12.80
C GLN A 36 -6.51 6.52 -13.16
N TRP A 37 -6.60 5.59 -12.21
CA TRP A 37 -7.21 4.27 -12.42
C TRP A 37 -8.66 4.20 -11.94
N SER A 38 -9.26 5.33 -11.54
CA SER A 38 -10.64 5.38 -11.04
C SER A 38 -10.93 4.35 -9.94
N ILE A 39 -9.96 4.18 -9.03
CA ILE A 39 -10.02 3.15 -7.98
C ILE A 39 -11.16 3.48 -7.01
N PRO A 40 -12.09 2.54 -6.74
CA PRO A 40 -13.16 2.77 -5.79
C PRO A 40 -12.63 3.03 -4.37
N GLN A 41 -13.17 4.05 -3.72
CA GLN A 41 -12.81 4.46 -2.36
C GLN A 41 -13.97 4.32 -1.39
N GLN A 42 -13.64 4.35 -0.10
CA GLN A 42 -14.57 4.47 1.01
C GLN A 42 -14.11 5.60 1.94
N GLN A 43 -15.07 6.33 2.49
CA GLN A 43 -14.80 7.42 3.41
C GLN A 43 -14.49 6.86 4.80
N LEU A 44 -13.48 7.42 5.46
CA LEU A 44 -13.14 7.11 6.85
C LEU A 44 -14.03 7.93 7.78
N SER A 45 -14.69 7.26 8.72
CA SER A 45 -15.51 7.89 9.75
C SER A 45 -15.23 7.24 11.12
N PRO A 46 -14.56 7.93 12.05
CA PRO A 46 -14.01 9.29 11.92
C PRO A 46 -12.79 9.36 10.97
N PRO A 47 -12.45 10.54 10.42
CA PRO A 47 -11.19 10.74 9.72
C PRO A 47 -9.98 10.38 10.59
N VAL A 48 -8.93 9.84 9.98
CA VAL A 48 -7.69 9.44 10.67
C VAL A 48 -6.67 10.57 10.58
N LEU A 49 -6.13 11.02 11.71
CA LEU A 49 -5.02 11.97 11.72
C LEU A 49 -3.71 11.23 11.40
N VAL A 50 -2.95 11.75 10.44
CA VAL A 50 -1.64 11.21 10.08
C VAL A 50 -0.58 12.22 10.44
N GLU A 51 0.35 11.79 11.28
CA GLU A 51 1.51 12.57 11.72
C GLU A 51 2.77 12.00 11.05
N THR A 52 3.63 12.88 10.57
CA THR A 52 5.00 12.54 10.17
C THR A 52 5.85 12.30 11.42
N ILE A 53 7.01 11.66 11.24
CA ILE A 53 7.92 11.31 12.35
C ILE A 53 8.42 12.52 13.16
N ASP A 54 8.40 13.72 12.58
CA ASP A 54 8.72 14.99 13.25
C ASP A 54 7.50 15.63 13.97
N GLY A 55 6.40 14.87 14.11
CA GLY A 55 5.16 15.29 14.79
C GLY A 55 4.35 16.31 14.00
N ARG A 56 4.68 16.54 12.72
CA ARG A 56 3.92 17.46 11.87
C ARG A 56 2.75 16.71 11.21
N PRO A 57 1.61 17.35 10.95
CA PRO A 57 0.57 16.73 10.15
C PRO A 57 1.08 16.46 8.74
N LEU A 58 0.81 15.26 8.21
CA LEU A 58 1.02 14.96 6.80
C LEU A 58 0.09 15.88 5.98
N ARG A 59 0.63 17.00 5.47
CA ARG A 59 -0.10 18.06 4.74
C ARG A 59 -1.44 18.48 5.40
N SER A 60 -1.40 18.99 6.63
CA SER A 60 -2.48 19.80 7.27
C SER A 60 -3.94 19.29 7.26
N SER A 61 -4.23 18.09 6.77
CA SER A 61 -5.59 17.55 6.64
C SER A 61 -5.63 16.12 7.16
N PRO A 62 -6.66 15.73 7.93
CA PRO A 62 -6.92 14.33 8.22
C PRO A 62 -7.00 13.50 6.94
N MET A 63 -6.56 12.26 7.02
CA MET A 63 -6.85 11.23 6.04
C MET A 63 -8.36 10.95 6.06
N VAL A 64 -9.02 11.14 4.94
CA VAL A 64 -10.48 11.01 4.84
C VAL A 64 -10.93 9.81 4.02
N ALA A 65 -10.02 9.10 3.37
CA ALA A 65 -10.35 8.00 2.47
C ALA A 65 -9.38 6.83 2.54
N ALA A 66 -9.90 5.65 2.26
CA ALA A 66 -9.15 4.45 1.93
C ALA A 66 -9.72 3.84 0.65
N THR A 67 -8.94 3.02 -0.05
CA THR A 67 -9.47 2.20 -1.14
C THR A 67 -10.48 1.19 -0.59
N ARG A 68 -11.37 0.71 -1.46
CA ARG A 68 -11.99 -0.61 -1.25
C ARG A 68 -10.90 -1.70 -1.38
N PRO A 69 -11.16 -2.95 -0.95
CA PRO A 69 -10.18 -4.01 -1.09
C PRO A 69 -9.74 -4.20 -2.56
N LEU A 70 -8.43 -4.31 -2.76
CA LEU A 70 -7.78 -4.54 -4.06
C LEU A 70 -6.87 -5.76 -3.95
N HIS A 71 -6.84 -6.59 -4.98
CA HIS A 71 -5.81 -7.60 -5.06
C HIS A 71 -4.46 -6.96 -5.40
N MET A 72 -3.43 -7.33 -4.66
CA MET A 72 -2.05 -6.94 -4.92
C MET A 72 -1.17 -8.18 -4.91
N ARG A 73 -0.20 -8.22 -5.82
CA ARG A 73 0.85 -9.24 -5.87
C ARG A 73 2.21 -8.61 -5.66
N ILE A 74 3.01 -9.16 -4.75
CA ILE A 74 4.41 -8.77 -4.53
C ILE A 74 5.25 -10.05 -4.50
N GLY A 75 6.13 -10.19 -5.50
CA GLY A 75 6.86 -11.45 -5.71
C GLY A 75 5.89 -12.63 -5.85
N PRO A 76 6.03 -13.71 -5.04
CA PRO A 76 5.12 -14.85 -5.07
C PRO A 76 3.85 -14.67 -4.24
N HIS A 77 3.76 -13.61 -3.43
CA HIS A 77 2.63 -13.40 -2.51
C HIS A 77 1.52 -12.61 -3.20
N ILE A 78 0.27 -13.05 -2.98
CA ILE A 78 -0.95 -12.37 -3.43
C ILE A 78 -1.83 -12.18 -2.19
N GLU A 79 -2.36 -10.97 -2.04
CA GLU A 79 -3.27 -10.62 -0.96
C GLU A 79 -4.39 -9.72 -1.48
N GLU A 80 -5.46 -9.63 -0.68
CA GLU A 80 -6.41 -8.55 -0.76
C GLU A 80 -6.01 -7.47 0.26
N ALA A 81 -5.73 -6.26 -0.20
CA ALA A 81 -5.24 -5.16 0.62
C ALA A 81 -6.13 -3.91 0.47
N MET A 82 -6.26 -3.16 1.57
CA MET A 82 -6.84 -1.82 1.58
C MET A 82 -5.73 -0.81 1.83
N PHE A 83 -5.80 0.34 1.16
CA PHE A 83 -4.77 1.36 1.22
C PHE A 83 -5.36 2.69 1.69
N TYR A 84 -4.71 3.36 2.63
CA TYR A 84 -5.03 4.75 2.95
C TYR A 84 -4.65 5.65 1.78
N VAL A 85 -5.53 6.58 1.39
CA VAL A 85 -5.31 7.43 0.21
C VAL A 85 -4.75 8.78 0.63
N ALA A 86 -3.46 8.99 0.38
CA ALA A 86 -2.79 10.26 0.65
C ALA A 86 -2.02 10.75 -0.58
N THR A 87 -1.77 12.05 -0.63
CA THR A 87 -0.78 12.62 -1.54
C THR A 87 0.60 12.26 -1.00
N VAL A 88 1.07 11.08 -1.37
CA VAL A 88 2.37 10.54 -0.98
C VAL A 88 3.40 10.84 -2.08
N SER A 89 4.65 10.44 -1.86
CA SER A 89 5.77 10.65 -2.79
C SER A 89 5.53 10.09 -4.21
N HIS A 90 6.53 10.16 -5.09
CA HIS A 90 6.53 9.63 -6.48
C HIS A 90 6.23 8.12 -6.68
N PHE A 91 5.75 7.40 -5.66
CA PHE A 91 5.49 5.96 -5.70
C PHE A 91 3.99 5.68 -5.53
N PRO A 92 3.36 4.91 -6.44
CA PRO A 92 1.94 4.57 -6.35
C PRO A 92 1.52 3.88 -5.05
N VAL A 93 2.42 3.10 -4.44
CA VAL A 93 2.15 2.31 -3.23
C VAL A 93 3.31 2.48 -2.23
N VAL A 94 2.97 2.63 -0.96
CA VAL A 94 3.92 2.63 0.17
C VAL A 94 3.52 1.53 1.15
N LEU A 95 4.40 0.54 1.34
CA LEU A 95 4.25 -0.55 2.31
C LEU A 95 4.80 -0.07 3.66
N GLY A 96 3.89 0.12 4.61
CA GLY A 96 4.23 0.58 5.96
C GLY A 96 4.54 -0.54 6.94
N LEU A 97 4.75 -0.15 8.18
CA LEU A 97 5.11 -1.01 9.30
C LEU A 97 4.05 -2.06 9.62
N GLU A 98 2.75 -1.75 9.50
CA GLU A 98 1.67 -2.73 9.64
C GLU A 98 1.83 -3.90 8.67
N TRP A 99 2.05 -3.60 7.38
CA TRP A 99 2.26 -4.64 6.37
C TRP A 99 3.56 -5.42 6.62
N LEU A 100 4.63 -4.72 6.98
CA LEU A 100 5.92 -5.36 7.28
C LEU A 100 5.83 -6.29 8.48
N ARG A 101 5.10 -5.91 9.54
CA ARG A 101 4.90 -6.76 10.72
C ARG A 101 3.97 -7.94 10.46
N ALA A 102 2.92 -7.73 9.67
CA ALA A 102 1.97 -8.78 9.34
C ALA A 102 2.63 -9.92 8.55
N HIS A 103 3.57 -9.57 7.67
CA HIS A 103 4.19 -10.51 6.75
C HIS A 103 5.59 -10.97 7.14
N ASP A 104 6.26 -10.23 8.03
CA ASP A 104 7.67 -10.40 8.44
C ASP A 104 8.60 -10.80 7.28
N PRO A 105 8.58 -10.07 6.14
CA PRO A 105 9.25 -10.53 4.94
C PRO A 105 10.76 -10.32 5.01
N GLN A 106 11.51 -11.25 4.45
CA GLN A 106 12.91 -11.04 4.12
C GLN A 106 13.01 -10.28 2.79
N ILE A 107 13.55 -9.06 2.85
CA ILE A 107 13.73 -8.22 1.67
C ILE A 107 15.19 -8.29 1.22
N ILE A 108 15.40 -8.79 0.00
CA ILE A 108 16.71 -8.87 -0.63
C ILE A 108 16.90 -7.59 -1.45
N TRP A 109 17.36 -6.53 -0.78
CA TRP A 109 17.46 -5.18 -1.35
C TRP A 109 18.28 -5.10 -2.63
N SER A 110 19.37 -5.87 -2.73
CA SER A 110 20.27 -5.88 -3.90
C SER A 110 19.59 -6.34 -5.18
N SER A 111 18.54 -7.15 -5.08
CA SER A 111 17.78 -7.68 -6.22
C SER A 111 16.32 -7.22 -6.26
N GLY A 112 15.88 -6.40 -5.29
CA GLY A 112 14.48 -6.01 -5.15
C GLY A 112 13.53 -7.19 -4.95
N ALA A 113 14.01 -8.30 -4.40
CA ALA A 113 13.21 -9.50 -4.20
C ALA A 113 12.66 -9.56 -2.76
N VAL A 114 11.55 -10.28 -2.60
CA VAL A 114 10.92 -10.50 -1.30
C VAL A 114 10.70 -12.00 -1.09
N GLN A 115 10.95 -12.45 0.13
CA GLN A 115 10.68 -13.82 0.59
C GLN A 115 9.82 -13.74 1.85
N PHE A 116 8.80 -14.60 1.91
CA PHE A 116 7.88 -14.65 3.03
C PHE A 116 8.17 -15.91 3.86
N PRO A 117 8.09 -15.84 5.20
CA PRO A 117 8.44 -16.95 6.07
C PRO A 117 7.56 -18.20 5.88
N GLU A 118 6.30 -18.07 5.41
CA GLU A 118 5.43 -19.20 5.04
C GLU A 118 4.45 -18.88 3.89
N VAL A 119 3.95 -19.93 3.21
CA VAL A 119 3.00 -19.83 2.08
C VAL A 119 1.60 -19.53 2.65
N TRP A 120 1.19 -18.27 2.65
CA TRP A 120 -0.22 -17.93 2.85
C TRP A 120 -1.03 -18.46 1.66
N ILE A 121 -1.59 -19.65 1.79
CA ILE A 121 -2.61 -20.15 0.87
C ILE A 121 -3.89 -19.39 1.21
N ALA A 122 -4.21 -18.36 0.43
CA ALA A 122 -5.55 -17.79 0.42
C ALA A 122 -6.50 -18.87 -0.13
N TYR A 123 -7.32 -19.45 0.75
CA TYR A 123 -8.50 -20.20 0.32
C TYR A 123 -9.49 -19.15 -0.20
N TRP A 124 -9.67 -19.12 -1.53
CA TRP A 124 -10.76 -18.39 -2.18
C TRP A 124 -12.10 -19.07 -1.92
#